data_AF-A0A371E549-F1
#
_entry.id   AF-A0A371E549-F1
#
_cell.length_a   1.000
_cell.length_b   1.000
_cell.length_c   1.000
_cell.angle_alpha   90.00
_cell.angle_beta   90.00
_cell.angle_gamma   90.00
#
_symmetry.space_group_name_H-M   'P 1'
#
loop_
_entity.id
_entity.type
_entity.pdbx_description
1 polymer ?
#
loop_
_entity_poly.entity_id
_entity_poly.type
_entity_poly.pdbx_seq_one_letter_code
_entity_poly.pdbx_strand_id
1 'polypeptide(L)'
;MEDLKAAGEREEELLRQLAGVKATIEKLGGAGPPPPTPSAAFWEQPFSEEIDETSIPPNFHEVVIESFDGTQDPHTYLQAFQTQMYISGGNDRLSCKLFPRILRGVAMNWLATLLSRSIRSFTNKVKHLELADLFHIRQNKGETPKVT
;
A
#
# COMPACT_ATOMS: atom_id res chain seq x y z
N MET A 1 48.06 17.20 -12.64
CA MET A 1 47.32 18.47 -12.42
C MET A 1 46.13 18.50 -13.37
N GLU A 2 45.36 17.40 -13.44
CA GLU A 2 44.27 17.23 -14.42
C GLU A 2 42.96 16.78 -13.72
N ASP A 3 43.05 16.13 -12.56
CA ASP A 3 41.90 15.67 -11.77
C ASP A 3 41.06 16.78 -11.12
N LEU A 4 41.63 17.97 -10.87
CA LEU A 4 40.87 19.10 -10.34
C LEU A 4 40.00 19.79 -11.41
N LYS A 5 40.31 19.62 -12.70
CA LYS A 5 39.56 20.27 -13.78
C LYS A 5 38.26 19.54 -14.09
N ALA A 6 38.31 18.20 -14.18
CA ALA A 6 37.14 17.35 -14.37
C ALA A 6 36.12 17.47 -13.21
N ALA A 7 36.60 17.89 -12.03
CA ALA A 7 35.77 18.14 -10.86
C ALA A 7 34.92 19.41 -10.93
N GLY A 8 35.40 20.45 -11.62
CA GLY A 8 34.64 21.67 -11.85
C GLY A 8 33.58 21.50 -12.94
N GLU A 9 33.91 20.77 -14.00
CA GLU A 9 33.01 20.56 -15.15
C GLU A 9 31.74 19.77 -14.78
N ARG A 10 31.88 18.75 -13.90
CA ARG A 10 30.72 18.00 -13.37
C ARG A 10 29.80 18.87 -12.49
N GLU A 11 30.34 19.86 -11.78
CA GLU A 11 29.56 20.71 -10.88
C GLU A 11 28.75 21.75 -11.66
N GLU A 12 29.34 22.32 -12.71
CA GLU A 12 28.62 23.23 -13.61
C GLU A 12 27.49 22.52 -14.34
N GLU A 13 27.70 21.27 -14.76
CA GLU A 13 26.66 20.45 -15.39
C GLU A 13 25.50 20.17 -14.43
N LEU A 14 25.78 19.87 -13.15
CA LEU A 14 24.75 19.68 -12.14
C LEU A 14 23.93 20.96 -11.91
N LEU A 15 24.58 22.14 -11.89
CA LEU A 15 23.89 23.42 -11.77
C LEU A 15 23.01 23.73 -12.98
N ARG A 16 23.47 23.39 -14.20
CA ARG A 16 22.69 23.53 -15.44
C ARG A 16 21.46 22.64 -15.44
N GLN A 17 21.59 21.39 -14.98
CA GLN A 17 20.46 20.47 -14.85
C GLN A 17 19.46 20.94 -13.79
N LEU A 18 19.93 21.43 -12.64
CA LEU A 18 19.06 21.94 -11.57
C LEU A 18 18.25 23.16 -12.02
N ALA A 19 18.86 24.08 -12.78
CA ALA A 19 18.18 25.24 -13.35
C ALA A 19 17.08 24.84 -14.35
N GLY A 20 17.34 23.83 -15.20
CA GLY A 20 16.34 23.29 -16.14
C GLY A 20 15.15 22.63 -15.44
N VAL A 21 15.41 21.88 -14.35
CA VAL A 21 14.37 21.26 -13.54
C VAL A 21 13.54 22.32 -12.81
N LYS A 22 14.16 23.36 -12.23
CA LYS A 22 13.46 24.46 -11.55
C LYS A 22 12.53 25.23 -12.50
N ALA A 23 13.01 25.55 -13.70
CA ALA A 23 12.21 26.25 -14.71
C ALA A 23 11.01 25.41 -15.21
N THR A 24 11.16 24.07 -15.22
CA THR A 24 10.06 23.17 -15.59
C THR A 24 9.00 23.09 -14.50
N ILE A 25 9.41 23.12 -13.23
CA ILE A 25 8.50 23.18 -12.08
C ILE A 25 7.74 24.52 -12.05
N GLU A 26 8.42 25.64 -12.35
CA GLU A 26 7.79 26.97 -12.37
C GLU A 26 6.83 27.15 -13.57
N LYS A 27 7.07 26.48 -14.71
CA LYS A 27 6.18 26.55 -15.88
C LYS A 27 4.87 25.75 -15.71
N LEU A 28 4.78 24.88 -14.70
CA LEU A 28 3.55 24.15 -14.35
C LEU A 28 2.73 24.83 -13.24
N GLY A 29 3.19 25.96 -12.69
CA GLY A 29 2.58 26.63 -11.53
C GLY A 29 1.75 27.89 -11.82
N GLY A 30 1.13 27.98 -13.01
CA GLY A 30 0.50 29.22 -13.50
C GLY A 30 -1.01 29.18 -13.74
N ALA A 31 -1.80 28.64 -12.81
CA ALA A 31 -3.23 28.96 -12.62
C ALA A 31 -3.65 28.36 -11.27
N GLY A 32 -4.17 29.20 -10.37
CA GLY A 32 -4.47 28.80 -9.00
C GLY A 32 -5.36 27.55 -8.94
N PRO A 33 -5.03 26.54 -8.11
CA PRO A 33 -5.91 25.40 -7.92
C PRO A 33 -7.21 25.88 -7.24
N PRO A 34 -8.38 25.31 -7.61
CA PRO A 34 -9.57 25.43 -6.76
C PRO A 34 -9.22 24.99 -5.33
N PRO A 35 -9.95 25.46 -4.30
CA PRO A 35 -9.68 25.09 -2.91
C PRO A 35 -9.52 23.57 -2.84
N PRO A 36 -8.50 23.06 -2.10
CA PRO A 36 -8.26 21.63 -2.02
C PRO A 36 -9.57 20.99 -1.57
N THR A 37 -10.15 20.18 -2.44
CA THR A 37 -11.16 19.23 -2.01
C THR A 37 -10.51 18.46 -0.85
N PRO A 38 -11.20 18.24 0.28
CA PRO A 38 -10.63 17.49 1.42
C PRO A 38 -10.15 16.08 1.03
N SER A 39 -10.44 15.62 -0.19
CA SER A 39 -10.06 14.32 -0.73
C SER A 39 -8.57 14.16 -1.02
N ALA A 40 -7.81 15.25 -1.21
CA ALA A 40 -6.37 15.10 -1.48
C ALA A 40 -5.60 14.64 -0.23
N ALA A 41 -6.06 14.99 0.98
CA ALA A 41 -5.40 14.67 2.24
C ALA A 41 -5.50 13.20 2.69
N PHE A 42 -6.23 12.34 1.97
CA PHE A 42 -6.35 10.91 2.26
C PHE A 42 -5.26 10.06 1.55
N TRP A 43 -4.09 10.69 1.33
CA TRP A 43 -2.95 10.24 0.54
C TRP A 43 -2.59 8.76 0.76
N GLU A 44 -2.26 8.09 -0.35
CA GLU A 44 -1.57 6.79 -0.40
C GLU A 44 -2.29 5.56 0.16
N GLN A 45 -3.62 5.54 0.14
CA GLN A 45 -4.31 4.27 0.38
C GLN A 45 -3.98 3.26 -0.75
N PRO A 46 -3.69 2.00 -0.40
CA PRO A 46 -3.29 1.02 -1.41
C PRO A 46 -4.46 0.56 -2.28
N PHE A 47 -5.69 0.96 -1.95
CA PHE A 47 -6.93 0.64 -2.66
C PHE A 47 -7.14 1.50 -3.89
N SER A 48 -7.74 0.96 -4.96
CA SER A 48 -8.19 1.76 -6.10
C SER A 48 -9.38 2.65 -5.74
N GLU A 49 -9.56 3.73 -6.49
CA GLU A 49 -10.71 4.65 -6.34
C GLU A 49 -12.06 3.90 -6.41
N GLU A 50 -12.18 2.94 -7.33
CA GLU A 50 -13.35 2.06 -7.43
C GLU A 50 -13.70 1.32 -6.12
N ILE A 51 -12.70 0.93 -5.32
CA ILE A 51 -12.93 0.28 -4.02
C ILE A 51 -13.35 1.33 -2.99
N ASP A 52 -12.69 2.48 -2.97
CA ASP A 52 -13.01 3.57 -2.04
C ASP A 52 -14.45 4.08 -2.24
N GLU A 53 -14.87 4.23 -3.50
CA GLU A 53 -16.22 4.67 -3.89
C GLU A 53 -17.31 3.61 -3.69
N THR A 54 -16.93 2.34 -3.50
CA THR A 54 -17.90 1.25 -3.29
C THR A 54 -18.72 1.50 -2.03
N SER A 55 -20.01 1.77 -2.17
CA SER A 55 -20.90 1.96 -1.02
C SER A 55 -21.18 0.63 -0.33
N ILE A 56 -21.17 0.63 1.01
CA ILE A 56 -21.61 -0.52 1.80
C ILE A 56 -23.14 -0.48 1.83
N PRO A 57 -23.84 -1.53 1.32
CA PRO A 57 -25.30 -1.56 1.34
C PRO A 57 -25.86 -1.46 2.77
N PRO A 58 -26.99 -0.78 3.00
CA PRO A 58 -27.57 -0.63 4.33
C PRO A 58 -28.03 -1.95 4.96
N ASN A 59 -28.33 -2.95 4.13
CA ASN A 59 -28.68 -4.31 4.53
C ASN A 59 -27.48 -5.26 4.62
N PHE A 60 -26.25 -4.74 4.51
CA PHE A 60 -25.05 -5.54 4.62
C PHE A 60 -24.84 -5.97 6.08
N HIS A 61 -24.77 -7.27 6.30
CA HIS A 61 -24.51 -7.83 7.63
C HIS A 61 -23.08 -7.52 8.05
N GLU A 62 -22.89 -7.14 9.32
CA GLU A 62 -21.55 -6.88 9.83
C GLU A 62 -20.68 -8.14 9.74
N VAL A 63 -19.45 -7.97 9.26
CA VAL A 63 -18.46 -9.05 9.18
C VAL A 63 -17.94 -9.32 10.60
N VAL A 64 -18.44 -10.38 11.22
CA VAL A 64 -18.01 -10.85 12.53
C VAL A 64 -16.97 -11.95 12.33
N ILE A 65 -15.70 -11.57 12.36
CA ILE A 65 -14.55 -12.49 12.30
C ILE A 65 -13.47 -11.99 13.27
N GLU A 66 -12.68 -12.92 13.81
CA GLU A 66 -11.49 -12.57 14.58
C GLU A 66 -10.56 -11.70 13.75
N SER A 67 -9.89 -10.73 14.37
CA SER A 67 -8.93 -9.88 13.66
C SER A 67 -7.68 -10.66 13.24
N PHE A 68 -7.16 -10.39 12.04
CA PHE A 68 -5.88 -10.90 11.57
C PHE A 68 -4.72 -10.04 12.06
N ASP A 69 -3.88 -10.60 12.92
CA ASP A 69 -2.67 -9.92 13.39
C ASP A 69 -1.39 -10.36 12.66
N GLY A 70 -1.46 -11.41 11.84
CA GLY A 70 -0.33 -12.01 11.12
C GLY A 70 0.27 -13.25 11.79
N THR A 71 -0.26 -13.69 12.93
CA THR A 71 0.19 -14.92 13.62
C THR A 71 -0.61 -16.16 13.22
N GLN A 72 -1.84 -15.96 12.73
CA GLN A 72 -2.73 -17.01 12.25
C GLN A 72 -2.30 -17.52 10.88
N ASP A 73 -2.70 -18.75 10.53
CA ASP A 73 -2.51 -19.28 9.18
C ASP A 73 -3.26 -18.41 8.14
N PRO A 74 -2.54 -17.77 7.20
CA PRO A 74 -3.13 -16.83 6.24
C PRO A 74 -4.16 -17.50 5.33
N HIS A 75 -3.92 -18.75 4.92
CA HIS A 75 -4.81 -19.45 4.00
C HIS A 75 -6.16 -19.77 4.66
N THR A 76 -6.11 -20.36 5.85
CA THR A 76 -7.29 -20.68 6.68
C THR A 76 -8.06 -19.41 7.03
N TYR A 77 -7.34 -18.35 7.39
CA TYR A 77 -7.96 -17.08 7.74
C TYR A 77 -8.66 -16.44 6.54
N LEU A 78 -8.01 -16.40 5.37
CA LEU A 78 -8.62 -15.88 4.14
C LEU A 78 -9.87 -16.66 3.74
N GLN A 79 -9.86 -17.99 3.89
CA GLN A 79 -11.04 -18.82 3.61
C GLN A 79 -12.20 -18.49 4.57
N ALA A 80 -11.91 -18.31 5.86
CA ALA A 80 -12.93 -17.91 6.85
C ALA A 80 -13.50 -16.52 6.53
N PHE A 81 -12.64 -15.56 6.18
CA PHE A 81 -13.06 -14.23 5.78
C PHE A 81 -13.93 -14.25 4.51
N GLN A 82 -13.52 -14.98 3.48
CA GLN A 82 -14.31 -15.12 2.25
C GLN A 82 -15.67 -15.77 2.50
N THR A 83 -15.73 -16.78 3.37
CA THR A 83 -16.98 -17.41 3.80
C THR A 83 -17.91 -16.41 4.48
N GLN A 84 -17.37 -15.60 5.40
CA GLN A 84 -18.15 -14.57 6.09
C GLN A 84 -18.63 -13.48 5.14
N MET A 85 -17.80 -13.05 4.18
CA MET A 85 -18.19 -12.11 3.14
C MET A 85 -19.33 -12.68 2.29
N TYR A 86 -19.27 -13.96 1.90
CA TYR A 86 -20.34 -14.62 1.15
C TYR A 86 -21.68 -14.62 1.92
N ILE A 87 -21.66 -15.01 3.20
CA ILE A 87 -22.86 -15.00 4.07
C ILE A 87 -23.45 -13.58 4.19
N SER A 88 -22.59 -12.57 4.24
CA SER A 88 -22.99 -11.17 4.42
C SER A 88 -23.47 -10.49 3.13
N GLY A 89 -23.50 -11.20 1.99
CA GLY A 89 -23.85 -10.64 0.68
C GLY A 89 -22.74 -9.79 0.07
N GLY A 90 -21.50 -10.07 0.45
CA GLY A 90 -20.30 -9.39 -0.01
C GLY A 90 -19.90 -9.73 -1.44
N ASN A 91 -19.21 -8.80 -2.07
CA ASN A 91 -18.55 -8.98 -3.35
C ASN A 91 -17.05 -8.65 -3.22
N ASP A 92 -16.27 -8.87 -4.28
CA ASP A 92 -14.82 -8.64 -4.28
C ASP A 92 -14.40 -7.23 -3.82
N ARG A 93 -15.17 -6.20 -4.19
CA ARG A 93 -14.90 -4.81 -3.82
C ARG A 93 -15.20 -4.54 -2.35
N LEU A 94 -16.33 -5.05 -1.84
CA LEU A 94 -16.66 -4.99 -0.42
C LEU A 94 -15.65 -5.77 0.42
N SER A 95 -15.20 -6.93 -0.06
CA SER A 95 -14.13 -7.70 0.58
C SER A 95 -12.87 -6.85 0.72
N CYS A 96 -12.45 -6.15 -0.35
CA CYS A 96 -11.33 -5.23 -0.28
C CYS A 96 -11.57 -4.09 0.72
N LYS A 97 -12.72 -3.44 0.66
CA LYS A 97 -13.06 -2.27 1.49
C LYS A 97 -13.12 -2.60 2.98
N LEU A 98 -13.57 -3.80 3.33
CA LEU A 98 -13.74 -4.24 4.72
C LEU A 98 -12.51 -4.93 5.29
N PHE A 99 -11.61 -5.43 4.44
CA PHE A 99 -10.40 -6.12 4.87
C PHE A 99 -9.53 -5.31 5.85
N PRO A 100 -9.27 -3.98 5.67
CA PRO A 100 -8.52 -3.20 6.66
C PRO A 100 -9.11 -3.22 8.07
N ARG A 101 -10.44 -3.34 8.19
CA ARG A 101 -11.16 -3.26 9.48
C ARG A 101 -10.90 -4.49 10.36
N ILE A 102 -10.51 -5.59 9.75
CA ILE A 102 -10.22 -6.84 10.45
C ILE A 102 -8.71 -7.04 10.65
N LEU A 103 -7.84 -6.16 10.15
CA LEU A 103 -6.40 -6.26 10.38
C LEU A 103 -6.00 -5.64 11.72
N ARG A 104 -4.96 -6.18 12.36
CA ARG A 104 -4.28 -5.61 13.52
C ARG A 104 -2.77 -5.83 13.43
N GLY A 105 -2.01 -5.21 14.33
CA GLY A 105 -0.59 -5.51 14.54
C GLY A 105 0.26 -5.43 13.26
N VAL A 106 1.06 -6.46 13.02
CA VAL A 106 1.99 -6.50 11.88
C VAL A 106 1.28 -6.56 10.53
N ALA A 107 0.06 -7.12 10.48
CA ALA A 107 -0.74 -7.14 9.26
C ALA A 107 -1.24 -5.74 8.85
N MET A 108 -1.61 -4.88 9.81
CA MET A 108 -1.90 -3.47 9.51
C MET A 108 -0.66 -2.73 9.00
N ASN A 109 0.50 -2.96 9.62
CA ASN A 109 1.75 -2.33 9.20
C ASN A 109 2.12 -2.75 7.76
N TRP A 110 1.98 -4.02 7.43
CA TRP A 110 2.16 -4.52 6.07
C TRP A 110 1.25 -3.79 5.06
N LEU A 111 -0.04 -3.62 5.37
CA LEU A 111 -0.97 -2.91 4.50
C LEU A 111 -0.50 -1.47 4.20
N ALA A 112 0.07 -0.79 5.20
CA ALA A 112 0.62 0.57 5.04
C ALA A 112 1.91 0.62 4.20
N THR A 113 2.60 -0.51 3.99
CA THR A 113 3.79 -0.57 3.11
C THR A 113 3.45 -0.77 1.63
N LEU A 114 2.19 -1.04 1.30
CA LEU A 114 1.77 -1.27 -0.07
C LEU A 114 1.75 0.03 -0.86
N LEU A 115 2.12 -0.05 -2.14
CA LEU A 115 2.05 1.10 -3.04
C LEU A 115 0.62 1.60 -3.19
N SER A 116 0.48 2.91 -3.28
CA SER A 116 -0.75 3.62 -3.60
C SER A 116 -1.46 3.00 -4.81
N ARG A 117 -2.76 2.75 -4.66
CA ARG A 117 -3.65 2.25 -5.75
C ARG A 117 -3.24 0.90 -6.37
N SER A 118 -2.41 0.11 -5.68
CA SER A 118 -1.97 -1.22 -6.15
C SER A 118 -3.06 -2.28 -6.09
N ILE A 119 -3.99 -2.16 -5.15
CA ILE A 119 -5.05 -3.12 -4.88
C ILE A 119 -6.29 -2.77 -5.69
N ARG A 120 -6.61 -3.62 -6.66
CA ARG A 120 -7.79 -3.45 -7.54
C ARG A 120 -8.85 -4.54 -7.38
N SER A 121 -8.50 -5.66 -6.75
CA SER A 121 -9.43 -6.76 -6.45
C SER A 121 -8.95 -7.58 -5.25
N PHE A 122 -9.85 -8.33 -4.64
CA PHE A 122 -9.51 -9.19 -3.50
C PHE A 122 -8.60 -10.33 -3.94
N THR A 123 -8.84 -10.88 -5.14
CA THR A 123 -7.97 -11.90 -5.74
C THR A 123 -6.56 -11.37 -6.04
N ASN A 124 -6.40 -10.07 -6.30
CA ASN A 124 -5.09 -9.43 -6.43
C ASN A 124 -4.40 -9.26 -5.06
N LYS A 125 -5.15 -9.02 -3.97
CA LYS A 125 -4.63 -8.99 -2.59
C LYS A 125 -4.05 -10.32 -2.13
N VAL A 126 -4.67 -11.45 -2.46
CA VAL A 126 -4.21 -12.79 -2.03
C VAL A 126 -2.77 -13.04 -2.48
N LYS A 127 -2.43 -12.64 -3.70
CA LYS A 127 -1.05 -12.72 -4.21
C LYS A 127 -0.06 -11.86 -3.44
N HIS A 128 -0.49 -10.70 -2.94
CA HIS A 128 0.35 -9.83 -2.12
C HIS A 128 0.47 -10.34 -0.67
N LEU A 129 -0.55 -11.00 -0.13
CA LEU A 129 -0.50 -11.63 1.20
C LEU A 129 0.39 -12.87 1.19
N GLU A 130 0.38 -13.68 0.13
CA GLU A 130 1.36 -14.75 -0.09
C GLU A 130 2.81 -14.22 -0.19
N LEU A 131 3.00 -12.98 -0.69
CA LEU A 131 4.30 -12.30 -0.67
C LEU A 131 4.68 -11.81 0.74
N ALA A 132 3.70 -11.52 1.60
CA ALA A 132 3.91 -11.20 3.01
C ALA A 132 4.29 -12.44 3.82
N ASP A 133 3.72 -13.60 3.49
CA ASP A 133 4.19 -14.90 3.99
C ASP A 133 5.65 -15.12 3.62
N LEU A 134 6.06 -14.74 2.41
CA LEU A 134 7.47 -14.70 2.00
C LEU A 134 8.33 -13.74 2.82
N PHE A 135 7.76 -12.66 3.35
CA PHE A 135 8.44 -11.76 4.28
C PHE A 135 8.64 -12.43 5.65
N HIS A 136 7.65 -13.12 6.19
CA HIS A 136 7.80 -13.89 7.44
C HIS A 136 8.69 -15.13 7.27
N ILE A 137 8.65 -15.81 6.12
CA ILE A 137 9.56 -16.91 5.77
C ILE A 137 11.01 -16.41 5.65
N ARG A 138 11.25 -15.17 5.19
CA ARG A 138 12.60 -14.58 5.17
C ARG A 138 13.07 -14.10 6.54
N GLN A 139 12.18 -13.59 7.40
CA GLN A 139 12.54 -13.19 8.76
C GLN A 139 12.77 -14.39 9.69
N ASN A 140 12.06 -15.51 9.49
CA ASN A 140 12.25 -16.75 10.25
C ASN A 140 13.42 -17.64 9.75
N LYS A 141 14.15 -17.23 8.70
CA LYS A 141 15.33 -17.97 8.20
C LYS A 141 16.67 -17.42 8.70
N GLY A 142 16.65 -16.51 9.68
CA GLY A 142 17.82 -16.09 10.44
C GLY A 142 17.73 -16.61 11.86
N GLU A 143 18.73 -17.41 12.26
CA GLU A 143 19.12 -17.66 13.65
C GLU A 143 18.32 -18.68 14.48
N THR A 144 18.75 -19.94 14.38
CA THR A 144 19.19 -20.64 15.60
C THR A 144 20.70 -20.84 15.55
N PRO A 145 21.51 -19.96 16.16
CA PRO A 145 22.85 -20.35 16.56
C PRO A 145 22.68 -21.34 17.71
N LYS A 146 23.07 -22.60 17.48
CA LYS A 146 23.41 -23.52 18.56
C LYS A 146 24.57 -22.90 19.32
N VAL A 147 24.27 -22.16 20.40
CA VAL A 147 25.24 -21.83 21.42
C VAL A 147 25.34 -23.04 22.35
N THR A 148 26.49 -23.70 22.19
CA THR A 148 27.27 -24.49 23.16
C THR A 148 26.59 -25.67 23.83
#